data_AF-A0A0K8WFV1-F1
#
_entry.id   AF-A0A0K8WFV1-F1
#
_cell.length_a   1.000
_cell.length_b   1.000
_cell.length_c   1.000
_cell.angle_alpha   90.00
_cell.angle_beta   90.00
_cell.angle_gamma   90.00
#
_symmetry.space_group_name_H-M   'P 1'
#
loop_
_entity.id
_entity.type
_entity.pdbx_description
1 polymer ?
#
loop_
_entity_poly.entity_id
_entity_poly.type
_entity_poly.pdbx_seq_one_letter_code
_entity_poly.pdbx_strand_id
1 'polypeptide(L)'
;NAAILWFFKCPGKETDIDADCSKVKHKWESTTYTTPTFCDDCGMLLHGVAHQGVKCDNCNLNVHHTCKDKMPPLCGADINELRGKCLLYVELKGNTLLVEIKEATNLIPMDTNGLSDPYIAIALHPDRSGKTKKKTKTIQKCLSPVYNEKFTL
;
A
#
# COMPACT_ATOMS: atom_id res chain seq x y z
N ASN A 1 -12.90 4.79 5.76
CA ASN A 1 -12.78 4.41 4.33
C ASN A 1 -11.39 4.70 3.79
N ALA A 2 -10.38 3.92 4.19
CA ALA A 2 -9.06 3.97 3.57
C ALA A 2 -9.05 3.07 2.33
N ALA A 3 -8.45 3.55 1.24
CA ALA A 3 -8.20 2.77 0.03
C ALA A 3 -6.68 2.58 -0.07
N ILE A 4 -6.18 1.37 0.12
CA ILE A 4 -4.76 1.09 -0.10
C ILE A 4 -4.57 0.89 -1.60
N LEU A 5 -3.87 1.81 -2.25
CA LEU A 5 -3.55 1.73 -3.67
C LEU A 5 -2.25 0.95 -3.84
N TRP A 6 -2.36 -0.28 -4.35
CA TRP A 6 -1.21 -1.13 -4.63
C TRP A 6 -0.71 -0.90 -6.05
N PHE A 7 0.57 -0.52 -6.20
CA PHE A 7 1.25 -0.50 -7.48
C PHE A 7 2.08 -1.78 -7.61
N PHE A 8 1.56 -2.78 -8.34
CA PHE A 8 2.33 -3.99 -8.63
C PHE A 8 3.35 -3.69 -9.73
N LYS A 9 4.64 -3.71 -9.40
CA LYS A 9 5.71 -3.97 -10.37
C LYS A 9 5.91 -5.49 -10.46
N CYS A 10 6.08 -5.98 -11.70
CA CYS A 10 6.28 -7.40 -12.01
C CYS A 10 7.40 -8.01 -11.12
N PRO A 11 7.18 -9.18 -10.47
CA PRO A 11 8.06 -9.64 -9.41
C PRO A 11 9.26 -10.41 -9.95
N GLY A 12 10.45 -9.98 -9.51
CA GLY A 12 11.68 -10.76 -9.55
C GLY A 12 12.34 -10.71 -8.17
N LYS A 13 12.39 -11.89 -7.53
CA LYS A 13 13.19 -12.28 -6.34
C LYS A 13 12.55 -12.03 -4.97
N GLU A 14 12.15 -13.13 -4.34
CA GLU A 14 11.73 -13.26 -2.94
C GLU A 14 12.95 -13.10 -2.01
N THR A 15 12.82 -12.34 -0.94
CA THR A 15 13.73 -12.40 0.21
C THR A 15 12.90 -12.35 1.48
N ASP A 16 12.90 -13.43 2.24
CA ASP A 16 12.20 -13.54 3.51
C ASP A 16 12.74 -12.50 4.52
N ILE A 17 11.84 -11.78 5.17
CA ILE A 17 12.18 -10.85 6.28
C ILE A 17 12.47 -11.66 7.54
N ASP A 18 13.70 -11.55 8.05
CA ASP A 18 14.10 -12.08 9.35
C ASP A 18 13.22 -11.54 10.48
N ALA A 19 12.83 -12.42 11.41
CA ALA A 19 11.93 -12.14 12.54
C ALA A 19 12.41 -11.03 13.51
N ASP A 20 13.65 -10.57 13.37
CA ASP A 20 14.29 -9.56 14.22
C ASP A 20 13.98 -8.09 13.81
N CYS A 21 13.35 -7.86 12.64
CA CYS A 21 12.97 -6.52 12.19
C CYS A 21 11.78 -5.89 12.94
N SER A 22 11.14 -6.62 13.86
CA SER A 22 9.82 -6.30 14.45
C SER A 22 9.77 -5.06 15.36
N LYS A 23 10.88 -4.32 15.56
CA LYS A 23 10.94 -3.18 16.52
C LYS A 23 11.82 -2.00 16.10
N VAL A 24 12.35 -1.96 14.88
CA VAL A 24 13.29 -0.91 14.47
C VAL A 24 12.53 0.39 14.21
N LYS A 25 12.63 1.36 15.12
CA LYS A 25 12.01 2.68 14.94
C LYS A 25 12.69 3.47 13.81
N HIS A 26 11.88 4.22 13.07
CA HIS A 26 12.39 5.18 12.10
C HIS A 26 13.18 6.30 12.78
N LYS A 27 14.31 6.66 12.18
CA LYS A 27 15.07 7.88 12.51
C LYS A 27 14.63 8.99 11.56
N TRP A 28 13.76 9.87 12.02
CA TRP A 28 13.18 10.95 11.23
C TRP A 28 14.03 12.21 11.25
N GLU A 29 14.21 12.84 10.09
CA GLU A 29 14.91 14.11 9.93
C GLU A 29 14.07 15.10 9.11
N SER A 30 13.96 16.34 9.58
CA SER A 30 13.21 17.39 8.89
C SER A 30 13.88 17.74 7.56
N THR A 31 13.18 17.58 6.45
CA THR A 31 13.78 17.64 5.10
C THR A 31 13.07 18.67 4.23
N THR A 32 13.86 19.46 3.52
CA THR A 32 13.38 20.35 2.45
C THR A 32 13.49 19.64 1.11
N TYR A 33 12.35 19.44 0.46
CA TYR A 33 12.27 18.77 -0.85
C TYR A 33 12.32 19.81 -1.96
N THR A 34 13.23 19.61 -2.92
CA THR A 34 13.42 20.50 -4.09
C THR A 34 12.56 20.09 -5.28
N THR A 35 11.99 18.88 -5.26
CA THR A 35 11.07 18.35 -6.28
C THR A 35 9.73 17.96 -5.64
N PRO A 36 8.62 17.98 -6.39
CA PRO A 36 7.33 17.50 -5.90
C PRO A 36 7.46 16.07 -5.34
N THR A 37 7.29 15.94 -4.03
CA THR A 37 7.45 14.68 -3.28
C THR A 37 6.16 14.38 -2.53
N PHE A 38 5.74 13.12 -2.53
CA PHE A 38 4.47 12.69 -1.93
C PHE A 38 4.72 11.94 -0.63
N CYS A 39 3.77 12.04 0.29
CA CYS A 39 3.80 11.36 1.57
C CYS A 39 3.51 9.87 1.41
N ASP A 40 4.38 9.01 1.93
CA ASP A 40 4.27 7.55 1.85
C ASP A 40 3.15 6.96 2.75
N ASP A 41 2.60 7.79 3.66
CA ASP A 41 1.43 7.48 4.49
C ASP A 41 0.11 7.70 3.74
N CYS A 42 -0.12 8.94 3.30
CA CYS A 42 -1.42 9.42 2.83
C CYS A 42 -1.49 9.62 1.32
N GLY A 43 -0.36 9.53 0.61
CA GLY A 43 -0.25 9.74 -0.84
C GLY A 43 -0.39 11.19 -1.30
N MET A 44 -0.56 12.16 -0.40
CA MET A 44 -0.69 13.58 -0.73
C MET A 44 0.67 14.27 -0.83
N LEU A 45 0.72 15.39 -1.56
CA LEU A 45 1.94 16.19 -1.74
C LEU A 45 2.47 16.70 -0.38
N LEU A 46 3.78 16.60 -0.17
CA LEU A 46 4.51 17.29 0.90
C LEU A 46 4.57 18.78 0.54
N HIS A 47 3.60 19.55 1.03
CA HIS A 47 3.42 20.94 0.65
C HIS A 47 4.24 21.91 1.52
N GLY A 48 4.67 23.03 0.93
CA GLY A 48 5.40 24.08 1.62
C GLY A 48 6.67 24.49 0.89
N VAL A 49 7.26 25.61 1.32
CA VAL A 49 8.47 26.18 0.70
C VAL A 49 9.75 25.53 1.23
N ALA A 50 9.76 25.12 2.51
CA ALA A 50 10.86 24.41 3.15
C ALA A 50 10.31 23.50 4.24
N HIS A 51 11.09 22.47 4.62
CA HIS A 51 10.75 21.52 5.68
C HIS A 51 9.33 20.93 5.53
N GLN A 52 8.94 20.58 4.31
CA GLN A 52 7.58 20.12 3.97
C GLN A 52 7.19 18.81 4.66
N GLY A 53 8.18 18.05 5.13
CA GLY A 53 7.97 16.81 5.86
C GLY A 53 9.25 16.31 6.52
N VAL A 54 9.19 15.05 6.94
CA VAL A 54 10.33 14.32 7.50
C VAL A 54 10.72 13.18 6.56
N LYS A 55 12.01 12.89 6.51
CA LYS A 55 12.58 11.75 5.80
C LYS A 55 13.22 10.80 6.80
N CYS A 56 13.06 9.50 6.62
CA CYS A 56 13.79 8.53 7.41
C CYS A 56 15.21 8.35 6.86
N ASP A 57 16.22 8.51 7.73
CA ASP A 57 17.64 8.39 7.39
C ASP A 57 17.99 6.98 6.86
N ASN A 58 17.36 5.94 7.42
CA ASN A 58 17.73 4.55 7.10
C ASN A 58 16.93 3.95 5.92
N CYS A 59 15.62 4.19 5.85
CA CYS A 59 14.75 3.59 4.82
C CYS A 59 14.25 4.58 3.76
N ASN A 60 14.66 5.85 3.82
CA ASN A 60 14.28 6.91 2.88
C ASN A 60 12.78 7.20 2.74
N LEU A 61 11.93 6.70 3.65
CA LEU A 61 10.50 7.06 3.70
C LEU A 61 10.32 8.57 3.91
N ASN A 62 9.38 9.15 3.18
CA ASN A 62 9.06 10.57 3.21
C ASN A 62 7.61 10.73 3.67
N VAL A 63 7.40 11.38 4.81
CA VAL A 63 6.04 11.57 5.36
C VAL A 63 5.84 12.99 5.87
N HIS A 64 4.59 13.46 5.95
CA HIS A 64 4.28 14.71 6.64
C HIS A 64 4.70 14.62 8.11
N HIS A 65 4.96 15.78 8.74
CA HIS A 65 5.23 15.85 10.18
C HIS A 65 4.13 15.21 11.04
N THR A 66 2.87 15.31 10.60
CA THR A 66 1.69 14.71 11.26
C THR A 66 1.48 13.23 10.93
N CYS A 67 2.13 12.71 9.90
CA CYS A 67 2.05 11.31 9.47
C CYS A 67 3.14 10.44 10.11
N LYS A 68 4.23 11.04 10.60
CA LYS A 68 5.39 10.31 11.19
C LYS A 68 4.98 9.35 12.32
N ASP A 69 4.04 9.74 13.16
CA ASP A 69 3.64 8.99 14.36
C ASP A 69 2.67 7.83 14.03
N LYS A 70 2.15 7.81 12.80
CA LYS A 70 1.31 6.72 12.29
C LYS A 70 2.13 5.59 11.67
N MET A 71 3.41 5.82 11.39
CA MET A 71 4.29 4.83 10.79
C MET A 71 4.61 3.72 11.79
N PRO A 72 4.46 2.44 11.41
CA PRO A 72 4.84 1.34 12.28
C PRO A 72 6.37 1.34 12.52
N PRO A 73 6.86 0.83 13.67
CA PRO A 73 8.29 0.78 13.98
C PRO A 73 8.99 -0.37 13.25
N LEU A 74 8.97 -0.33 11.91
CA LEU A 74 9.45 -1.38 11.00
C LEU A 74 10.42 -0.79 9.97
N CYS A 75 11.38 0.02 10.45
CA CYS A 75 12.33 0.72 9.61
C CYS A 75 13.31 -0.25 8.93
N GLY A 76 13.42 -0.15 7.59
CA GLY A 76 14.34 -0.96 6.79
C GLY A 76 13.71 -2.25 6.22
N ALA A 77 12.51 -2.60 6.64
CA ALA A 77 11.71 -3.64 6.00
C ALA A 77 11.10 -3.12 4.68
N ASP A 78 10.92 -4.00 3.69
CA ASP A 78 10.18 -3.65 2.47
C ASP A 78 8.71 -3.40 2.85
N ILE A 79 8.31 -2.12 2.79
CA ILE A 79 6.95 -1.68 3.15
C ILE A 79 5.86 -2.39 2.34
N ASN A 80 6.19 -2.95 1.16
CA ASN A 80 5.25 -3.71 0.35
C ASN A 80 4.94 -5.07 0.97
N GLU A 81 5.90 -5.69 1.67
CA GLU A 81 5.69 -6.94 2.38
C GLU A 81 4.95 -6.76 3.71
N LEU A 82 5.03 -5.55 4.30
CA LEU A 82 4.36 -5.23 5.55
C LEU A 82 2.86 -4.97 5.41
N ARG A 83 2.39 -4.60 4.22
CA ARG A 83 0.97 -4.27 3.96
C ARG A 83 0.08 -5.50 3.77
N GLY A 84 0.64 -6.69 3.96
CA GLY A 84 -0.01 -7.97 3.72
C GLY A 84 0.19 -8.47 2.30
N LYS A 85 -0.26 -9.70 2.04
CA LYS A 85 -0.15 -10.36 0.74
C LYS A 85 -1.53 -10.49 0.12
N CYS A 86 -1.64 -10.39 -1.20
CA CYS A 86 -2.88 -10.60 -1.94
C CYS A 86 -2.67 -11.73 -2.96
N LEU A 87 -3.51 -12.76 -2.89
CA LEU A 87 -3.55 -13.84 -3.87
C LEU A 87 -4.58 -13.50 -4.96
N LEU A 88 -4.10 -13.38 -6.20
CA LEU A 88 -4.93 -13.17 -7.38
C LEU A 88 -4.42 -14.00 -8.56
N TYR A 89 -5.33 -14.33 -9.47
CA TYR A 89 -5.05 -14.98 -10.74
C TYR A 89 -5.42 -14.05 -11.88
N VAL A 90 -4.58 -14.01 -12.92
CA VAL A 90 -4.80 -13.19 -14.11
C VAL A 90 -4.65 -14.07 -15.33
N GLU A 91 -5.63 -14.03 -16.23
CA GLU A 91 -5.63 -14.78 -17.48
C GLU A 91 -6.07 -13.87 -18.63
N LEU A 92 -5.32 -13.86 -19.73
CA LEU A 92 -5.67 -13.13 -20.94
C LEU A 92 -6.38 -14.07 -21.93
N LYS A 93 -7.64 -13.77 -22.27
CA LYS A 93 -8.41 -14.49 -23.28
C LYS A 93 -8.74 -13.55 -24.43
N GLY A 94 -7.96 -13.62 -25.50
CA GLY A 94 -8.09 -12.70 -26.64
C GLY A 94 -7.80 -11.27 -26.21
N ASN A 95 -8.80 -10.39 -26.32
CA ASN A 95 -8.71 -8.98 -25.93
C ASN A 95 -9.25 -8.69 -24.52
N THR A 96 -9.53 -9.73 -23.74
CA THR A 96 -10.22 -9.62 -22.45
C THR A 96 -9.33 -10.12 -21.32
N LEU A 97 -9.17 -9.33 -20.27
CA LEU A 97 -8.37 -9.71 -19.10
C LEU A 97 -9.29 -10.22 -17.99
N LEU A 98 -9.16 -11.50 -17.65
CA LEU A 98 -9.86 -12.11 -16.53
C LEU A 98 -8.99 -12.01 -15.28
N VAL A 99 -9.50 -11.36 -14.24
CA VAL A 99 -8.82 -11.21 -12.94
C VAL A 99 -9.68 -11.88 -11.87
N GLU A 100 -9.16 -12.91 -11.22
CA GLU A 100 -9.78 -13.56 -10.06
C GLU A 100 -9.04 -13.16 -8.79
N ILE A 101 -9.74 -12.50 -7.87
CA ILE A 101 -9.23 -12.07 -6.57
C ILE A 101 -9.67 -13.10 -5.54
N LYS A 102 -8.70 -13.83 -4.95
CA LYS A 102 -9.00 -14.88 -3.97
C LYS A 102 -9.09 -14.33 -2.57
N GLU A 103 -7.97 -13.89 -2.02
CA GLU A 103 -7.83 -13.53 -0.62
C GLU A 103 -6.66 -12.59 -0.41
N ALA A 104 -6.65 -11.92 0.74
CA ALA A 104 -5.47 -11.25 1.25
C ALA A 104 -5.18 -11.73 2.67
N THR A 105 -3.92 -11.63 3.10
CA THR A 105 -3.46 -12.09 4.41
C THR A 105 -2.51 -11.08 5.03
N ASN A 106 -2.47 -11.03 6.37
CA ASN A 106 -1.57 -10.17 7.13
C ASN A 106 -1.69 -8.67 6.77
N LEU A 107 -2.91 -8.21 6.49
CA LEU A 107 -3.15 -6.78 6.25
C LEU A 107 -2.87 -5.98 7.52
N ILE A 108 -2.41 -4.74 7.34
CA ILE A 108 -2.18 -3.82 8.45
C ILE A 108 -3.52 -3.37 9.04
N PRO A 109 -3.68 -3.35 10.38
CA PRO A 109 -4.82 -2.71 11.02
C PRO A 109 -4.75 -1.20 10.88
N MET A 110 -5.77 -0.62 10.25
CA MET A 110 -5.85 0.82 9.98
C MET A 110 -6.89 1.53 10.86
N ASP A 111 -7.76 0.78 11.54
CA ASP A 111 -8.78 1.32 12.42
C ASP A 111 -8.38 1.19 13.90
N THR A 112 -8.97 2.05 14.74
CA THR A 112 -8.72 2.09 16.21
C THR A 112 -9.10 0.79 16.93
N ASN A 113 -9.84 -0.10 16.27
CA ASN A 113 -10.22 -1.41 16.77
C ASN A 113 -9.12 -2.47 16.58
N GLY A 114 -7.97 -2.12 15.97
CA GLY A 114 -6.89 -3.06 15.67
C GLY A 114 -7.19 -3.99 14.50
N LEU A 115 -8.16 -3.64 13.64
CA LEU A 115 -8.57 -4.35 12.42
C LEU A 115 -8.66 -3.34 11.26
N SER A 116 -9.16 -3.80 10.11
CA SER A 116 -9.40 -2.99 8.92
C SER A 116 -10.69 -3.44 8.24
N ASP A 117 -11.27 -2.57 7.42
CA ASP A 117 -12.37 -2.90 6.50
C ASP A 117 -11.86 -3.01 5.03
N PRO A 118 -11.11 -4.07 4.67
CA PRO A 118 -10.39 -4.11 3.40
C PRO A 118 -11.29 -4.37 2.18
N TYR A 119 -10.94 -3.73 1.07
CA TYR A 119 -11.43 -4.03 -0.28
C TYR A 119 -10.30 -3.86 -1.29
N ILE A 120 -10.36 -4.54 -2.43
CA ILE A 120 -9.39 -4.44 -3.51
C ILE A 120 -10.00 -3.70 -4.68
N ALA A 121 -9.25 -2.74 -5.23
CA ALA A 121 -9.61 -2.02 -6.45
C ALA A 121 -8.60 -2.34 -7.55
N ILE A 122 -9.09 -2.75 -8.72
CA ILE A 122 -8.28 -3.01 -9.91
C ILE A 122 -8.64 -1.99 -11.00
N ALA A 123 -7.64 -1.52 -11.75
CA ALA A 123 -7.82 -0.64 -12.89
C ALA A 123 -6.66 -0.83 -13.88
N LEU A 124 -6.92 -0.64 -15.17
CA LEU A 124 -5.86 -0.61 -16.18
C LEU A 124 -5.22 0.78 -16.17
N HIS A 125 -3.90 0.85 -16.36
CA HIS A 125 -3.21 2.13 -16.52
C HIS A 125 -2.54 2.19 -17.90
N PRO A 126 -2.69 3.30 -18.65
CA PRO A 126 -3.40 4.54 -18.28
C PRO A 126 -4.93 4.47 -18.56
N ASP A 127 -5.77 4.57 -17.52
CA ASP A 127 -7.22 4.73 -17.69
C ASP A 127 -7.64 6.19 -17.52
N ARG A 128 -7.67 6.91 -18.65
CA ARG A 128 -8.15 8.30 -18.71
C ARG A 128 -9.66 8.44 -18.46
N SER A 129 -10.40 7.35 -18.54
CA SER A 129 -11.87 7.35 -18.47
C SER A 129 -12.42 6.93 -17.10
N GLY A 130 -11.57 6.32 -16.26
CA GLY A 130 -11.96 5.70 -14.99
C GLY A 130 -12.87 4.46 -15.14
N LYS A 131 -13.21 4.06 -16.38
CA LYS A 131 -14.19 3.01 -16.67
C LYS A 131 -13.65 1.60 -16.39
N THR A 132 -12.33 1.43 -16.37
CA THR A 132 -11.69 0.14 -16.10
C THR A 132 -11.62 -0.17 -14.61
N LYS A 133 -11.94 0.81 -13.75
CA LYS A 133 -11.89 0.62 -12.30
C LYS A 133 -13.00 -0.32 -11.83
N LYS A 134 -12.61 -1.45 -11.26
CA LYS A 134 -13.50 -2.41 -10.57
C LYS A 134 -13.07 -2.52 -9.11
N LYS A 135 -14.00 -2.88 -8.24
CA LYS A 135 -13.77 -3.04 -6.80
C LYS A 135 -14.47 -4.28 -6.29
N THR A 136 -13.81 -4.99 -5.36
CA THR A 136 -14.45 -6.03 -4.57
C THR A 136 -15.43 -5.43 -3.57
N LYS A 137 -16.22 -6.30 -2.94
CA LYS A 137 -16.94 -5.95 -1.72
C LYS A 137 -15.95 -5.62 -0.60
N THR A 138 -16.39 -4.73 0.29
CA THR A 138 -15.68 -4.45 1.53
C THR A 138 -16.02 -5.53 2.55
N ILE A 139 -15.00 -6.16 3.11
CA ILE A 139 -15.15 -7.09 4.24
C ILE A 139 -14.85 -6.29 5.49
N GLN A 140 -15.76 -6.30 6.46
CA GLN A 140 -15.59 -5.50 7.67
C GLN A 140 -14.69 -6.22 8.68
N LYS A 141 -13.89 -5.45 9.42
CA LYS A 141 -13.12 -5.89 10.60
C LYS A 141 -12.32 -7.17 10.36
N CYS A 142 -11.53 -7.20 9.28
CA CYS A 142 -10.78 -8.37 8.87
C CYS A 142 -9.38 -7.99 8.37
N LEU A 143 -8.36 -8.75 8.79
CA LEU A 143 -6.98 -8.60 8.29
C LEU A 143 -6.56 -9.72 7.33
N SER A 144 -7.40 -10.73 7.16
CA SER A 144 -7.21 -11.83 6.21
C SER A 144 -8.49 -12.10 5.40
N PRO A 145 -8.96 -11.12 4.59
CA PRO A 145 -10.22 -11.22 3.88
C PRO A 145 -10.18 -12.24 2.73
N VAL A 146 -11.27 -12.98 2.55
CA VAL A 146 -11.50 -13.86 1.40
C VAL A 146 -12.58 -13.26 0.51
N TYR A 147 -12.22 -12.91 -0.72
CA TYR A 147 -13.10 -12.26 -1.69
C TYR A 147 -13.76 -13.27 -2.65
N ASN A 148 -12.97 -14.15 -3.27
CA ASN A 148 -13.41 -15.05 -4.35
C ASN A 148 -14.23 -14.34 -5.46
N GLU A 149 -13.82 -13.13 -5.85
CA GLU A 149 -14.50 -12.32 -6.87
C GLU A 149 -13.75 -12.36 -8.20
N LYS A 150 -14.49 -12.42 -9.31
CA LYS A 150 -13.92 -12.40 -10.66
C LYS A 150 -14.35 -11.15 -11.41
N PHE A 151 -13.40 -10.52 -12.09
CA PHE A 151 -13.60 -9.34 -12.89
C PHE A 151 -13.09 -9.56 -14.31
N THR A 152 -13.77 -8.94 -15.25
CA THR A 152 -13.41 -8.92 -16.66
C THR A 152 -13.11 -7.47 -17.02
N LEU A 153 -11.89 -7.21 -17.47
CA LEU A 153 -11.40 -5.90 -17.91
C LEU A 153 -11.19 -5.87 -19.42
#